data_AF-W9GNY1-F1
#
_entry.id   AF-W9GNY1-F1
#
_cell.length_a   1.000
_cell.length_b   1.000
_cell.length_c   1.000
_cell.angle_alpha   90.00
_cell.angle_beta   90.00
_cell.angle_gamma   90.00
#
_symmetry.space_group_name_H-M   'P 1'
#
loop_
_entity.id
_entity.type
_entity.pdbx_description
1 polymer ?
#
loop_
_entity_poly.entity_id
_entity_poly.type
_entity_poly.pdbx_seq_one_letter_code
_entity_poly.pdbx_strand_id
1 'polypeptide(L)'
;MDAVTGQPTTGGQRGLGEPDGFGRYGVPEQTEDGLVCHECGQAHQHLGLHVARAHGVTAAAYRDAHGLKRSRGLVASAVREKIAQNARQRYSDGGSERLKAVRDPTAATAARQALARPRSAEAAAILAAAATRPRPHTRTGRVVVCQSCGAEFCPLVGAKRRRFCSRSCASRHNRAQARSSTPGPSRVKPGPGALPGGSGSSANGGRCTDTSTAGAHNR
;
A
#
# COMPACT_ATOMS: atom_id res chain seq x y z
N MET A 1 -24.18 -9.00 52.25
CA MET A 1 -23.81 -10.10 51.34
C MET A 1 -24.69 -9.94 50.14
N ASP A 2 -24.31 -9.04 49.24
CA ASP A 2 -25.17 -8.62 48.13
C ASP A 2 -24.78 -9.40 46.88
N ALA A 3 -25.65 -10.33 46.51
CA ALA A 3 -25.55 -11.13 45.31
C ALA A 3 -25.83 -10.26 44.08
N VAL A 4 -24.76 -9.82 43.41
CA VAL A 4 -24.86 -9.33 42.03
C VAL A 4 -25.24 -10.51 41.15
N THR A 5 -26.54 -10.60 40.86
CA THR A 5 -27.10 -11.57 39.93
C THR A 5 -26.90 -11.02 38.52
N GLY A 6 -25.89 -11.52 37.81
CA GLY A 6 -25.69 -11.22 36.39
C GLY A 6 -26.84 -11.78 35.56
N GLN A 7 -27.71 -10.91 35.05
CA GLN A 7 -28.79 -11.32 34.15
C GLN A 7 -28.21 -11.75 32.78
N PRO A 8 -28.74 -12.84 32.17
CA PRO A 8 -28.36 -13.23 30.83
C PRO A 8 -28.97 -12.24 29.83
N THR A 9 -28.11 -11.54 29.06
CA THR A 9 -28.57 -10.62 28.01
C THR A 9 -29.00 -11.41 26.77
N THR A 10 -30.30 -11.62 26.66
CA THR A 10 -30.98 -12.13 25.47
C THR A 10 -30.82 -11.14 24.31
N GLY A 11 -30.05 -11.50 23.28
CA GLY A 11 -30.23 -11.04 21.88
C GLY A 11 -30.23 -9.54 21.55
N GLY A 12 -29.87 -8.65 22.47
CA GLY A 12 -29.66 -7.23 22.19
C GLY A 12 -28.28 -7.00 21.57
N GLN A 13 -28.21 -6.37 20.40
CA GLN A 13 -26.94 -6.03 19.75
C GLN A 13 -26.16 -5.09 20.68
N ARG A 14 -25.13 -5.61 21.37
CA ARG A 14 -24.23 -4.80 22.18
C ARG A 14 -23.51 -3.78 21.29
N GLY A 15 -23.67 -2.51 21.61
CA GLY A 15 -22.98 -1.41 20.94
C GLY A 15 -21.47 -1.45 21.20
N LEU A 16 -20.68 -1.04 20.20
CA LEU A 16 -19.24 -0.88 20.39
C LEU A 16 -18.96 0.14 21.51
N GLY A 17 -18.11 -0.24 22.47
CA GLY A 17 -17.73 0.63 23.59
C GLY A 17 -18.63 0.54 24.83
N GLU A 18 -19.73 -0.22 24.77
CA GLU A 18 -20.58 -0.51 25.94
C GLU A 18 -19.80 -1.26 27.01
N PRO A 19 -20.14 -1.10 28.30
CA PRO A 19 -19.53 -1.87 29.38
C PRO A 19 -19.66 -3.38 29.14
N ASP A 20 -18.56 -4.10 29.29
CA ASP A 20 -18.49 -5.55 29.08
C ASP A 20 -17.56 -6.17 30.13
N GLY A 21 -18.16 -6.64 31.23
CA GLY A 21 -17.43 -7.08 32.41
C GLY A 21 -16.54 -5.97 32.97
N PHE A 22 -15.24 -6.21 33.02
CA PHE A 22 -14.22 -5.25 33.44
C PHE A 22 -13.67 -4.38 32.30
N GLY A 23 -14.21 -4.51 31.09
CA GLY A 23 -13.75 -3.78 29.91
C GLY A 23 -14.90 -3.17 29.10
N ARG A 24 -14.67 -3.00 27.79
CA ARG A 24 -15.64 -2.43 26.86
C ARG A 24 -15.79 -3.31 25.64
N TYR A 25 -17.03 -3.60 25.24
CA TYR A 25 -17.34 -4.46 24.12
C TYR A 25 -16.68 -3.96 22.83
N GLY A 26 -15.91 -4.83 22.18
CA GLY A 26 -15.17 -4.54 20.95
C GLY A 26 -13.93 -3.66 21.12
N VAL A 27 -13.60 -3.21 22.34
CA VAL A 27 -12.47 -2.32 22.62
C VAL A 27 -11.54 -2.96 23.66
N PRO A 28 -10.37 -3.47 23.23
CA PRO A 28 -9.39 -4.00 24.16
C PRO A 28 -8.69 -2.85 24.88
N GLU A 29 -8.90 -2.76 26.18
CA GLU A 29 -8.22 -1.81 27.04
C GLU A 29 -6.75 -2.20 27.25
N GLN A 30 -5.87 -1.21 27.20
CA GLN A 30 -4.43 -1.36 27.31
C GLN A 30 -3.90 -0.41 28.36
N THR A 31 -3.21 -0.96 29.34
CA THR A 31 -2.46 -0.26 30.39
C THR A 31 -0.96 -0.42 30.15
N GLU A 32 -0.14 0.17 31.01
CA GLU A 32 1.32 -0.01 31.00
C GLU A 32 1.71 -1.48 31.23
N ASP A 33 0.99 -2.17 32.11
CA ASP A 33 1.25 -3.56 32.48
C ASP A 33 0.77 -4.58 31.44
N GLY A 34 -0.19 -4.22 30.57
CA GLY A 34 -0.65 -5.09 29.50
C GLY A 34 -2.04 -4.80 28.95
N LEU A 35 -2.73 -5.86 28.52
CA LEU A 35 -4.14 -5.80 28.12
C LEU A 35 -5.01 -6.24 29.29
N VAL A 36 -6.08 -5.49 29.56
CA VAL A 36 -7.03 -5.79 30.63
C VAL A 36 -7.97 -6.91 30.19
N CYS A 37 -8.06 -7.97 31.01
CA CYS A 37 -9.00 -9.06 30.82
C CYS A 37 -10.43 -8.59 31.14
N HIS A 38 -11.39 -8.88 30.26
CA HIS A 38 -12.79 -8.50 30.45
C HIS A 38 -13.48 -9.35 31.52
N GLU A 39 -12.94 -10.53 31.83
CA GLU A 39 -13.52 -11.47 32.80
C GLU A 39 -13.04 -11.23 34.24
N CYS A 40 -11.79 -10.79 34.44
CA CYS A 40 -11.19 -10.64 35.77
C CYS A 40 -10.58 -9.26 36.06
N GLY A 41 -10.53 -8.35 35.07
CA GLY A 41 -10.01 -6.99 35.22
C GLY A 41 -8.49 -6.89 35.40
N GLN A 42 -7.76 -8.00 35.38
CA GLN A 42 -6.30 -7.98 35.53
C GLN A 42 -5.61 -7.69 34.19
N ALA A 43 -4.50 -6.93 34.26
CA ALA A 43 -3.69 -6.61 33.10
C ALA A 43 -2.65 -7.71 32.83
N HIS A 44 -2.57 -8.16 31.58
CA HIS A 44 -1.64 -9.20 31.16
C HIS A 44 -0.95 -8.88 29.85
N GLN A 45 0.36 -9.15 29.77
CA GLN A 45 1.11 -9.02 28.52
C GLN A 45 0.64 -10.01 27.44
N HIS A 46 0.22 -11.20 27.85
CA HIS A 46 -0.29 -12.28 26.98
C HIS A 46 -1.71 -12.67 27.37
N LEU A 47 -2.67 -11.79 27.10
CA LEU A 47 -4.08 -12.01 27.42
C LEU A 47 -4.62 -13.33 26.83
N GLY A 48 -4.23 -13.67 25.60
CA GLY A 48 -4.67 -14.92 24.97
C GLY A 48 -4.24 -16.20 25.71
N LEU A 49 -3.06 -16.18 26.35
CA LEU A 49 -2.59 -17.30 27.18
C LEU A 49 -3.29 -17.32 28.54
N HIS A 50 -3.51 -16.14 29.12
CA HIS A 50 -4.23 -15.99 30.37
C HIS A 50 -5.65 -16.56 30.26
N VAL A 51 -6.43 -16.15 29.27
CA VAL A 51 -7.83 -16.60 29.14
C VAL A 51 -7.95 -18.12 28.93
N ALA A 52 -6.99 -18.73 28.23
CA ALA A 52 -6.96 -20.17 28.07
C ALA A 52 -6.67 -20.91 29.38
N ARG A 53 -5.80 -20.36 30.25
CA ARG A 53 -5.37 -21.01 31.50
C ARG A 53 -6.28 -20.69 32.69
N ALA A 54 -6.71 -19.45 32.81
CA ALA A 54 -7.49 -18.96 33.95
C ALA A 54 -9.00 -19.17 33.73
N HIS A 55 -9.47 -19.05 32.49
CA HIS A 55 -10.89 -19.05 32.16
C HIS A 55 -11.32 -20.24 31.28
N GLY A 56 -10.37 -21.06 30.82
CA GLY A 56 -10.66 -22.25 30.01
C GLY A 56 -11.23 -21.94 28.63
N VAL A 57 -11.19 -20.69 28.17
CA VAL A 57 -11.72 -20.26 26.87
C VAL A 57 -10.60 -20.07 25.86
N THR A 58 -10.88 -20.42 24.60
CA THR A 58 -9.92 -20.16 23.52
C THR A 58 -9.86 -18.67 23.20
N ALA A 59 -8.73 -18.20 22.68
CA ALA A 59 -8.59 -16.81 22.21
C ALA A 59 -9.61 -16.43 21.13
N ALA A 60 -10.09 -17.38 20.33
CA ALA A 60 -11.14 -17.14 19.33
C ALA A 60 -12.50 -16.91 20.01
N ALA A 61 -12.89 -17.81 20.90
CA ALA A 61 -14.13 -17.69 21.67
C ALA A 61 -14.16 -16.41 22.51
N TYR A 62 -13.04 -16.07 23.16
CA TYR A 62 -12.90 -14.82 23.91
C TYR A 62 -13.13 -13.59 23.03
N ARG A 63 -12.56 -13.55 21.82
CA ARG A 63 -12.80 -12.44 20.89
C ARG A 63 -14.25 -12.33 20.47
N ASP A 64 -14.87 -13.46 20.16
CA ASP A 64 -16.26 -13.48 19.71
C ASP A 64 -17.20 -13.06 20.85
N ALA A 65 -16.97 -13.51 22.09
CA ALA A 65 -17.76 -13.16 23.27
C ALA A 65 -17.73 -11.64 23.58
N HIS A 66 -16.55 -11.03 23.46
CA HIS A 66 -16.30 -9.62 23.78
C HIS A 66 -16.29 -8.71 22.54
N GLY A 67 -16.80 -9.16 21.40
CA GLY A 67 -16.96 -8.33 20.20
C GLY A 67 -15.66 -7.87 19.54
N LEU A 68 -14.53 -8.48 19.89
CA LEU A 68 -13.23 -8.13 19.35
C LEU A 68 -13.08 -8.69 17.93
N LYS A 69 -12.51 -7.87 17.03
CA LYS A 69 -12.19 -8.32 15.66
C LYS A 69 -11.34 -9.61 15.70
N ARG A 70 -11.63 -10.57 14.82
CA ARG A 70 -10.84 -11.82 14.71
C ARG A 70 -9.34 -11.60 14.51
N SER A 71 -8.97 -10.54 13.80
CA SER A 71 -7.58 -10.14 13.56
C SER A 71 -6.92 -9.39 14.74
N ARG A 72 -7.68 -9.08 15.81
CA ARG A 72 -7.14 -8.40 16.98
C ARG A 72 -6.21 -9.33 17.75
N GLY A 73 -4.96 -8.90 17.89
CA GLY A 73 -3.99 -9.56 18.76
C GLY A 73 -4.34 -9.38 20.24
N LEU A 74 -4.21 -10.46 21.00
CA LEU A 74 -4.38 -10.50 22.47
C LEU A 74 -3.02 -10.47 23.18
N VAL A 75 -2.14 -9.60 22.70
CA VAL A 75 -0.78 -9.39 23.22
C VAL A 75 -0.53 -7.90 23.35
N ALA A 76 0.08 -7.49 24.46
CA ALA A 76 0.41 -6.09 24.75
C ALA A 76 1.30 -5.47 23.65
N SER A 77 1.18 -4.16 23.45
CA SER A 77 1.92 -3.43 22.41
C SER A 77 3.43 -3.58 22.56
N ALA A 78 3.96 -3.43 23.77
CA ALA A 78 5.40 -3.58 24.05
C ALA A 78 5.93 -4.97 23.65
N VAL A 79 5.18 -6.04 23.95
CA VAL A 79 5.56 -7.40 23.56
C VAL A 79 5.46 -7.58 22.05
N ARG A 80 4.42 -7.05 21.40
CA ARG A 80 4.30 -7.08 19.93
C ARG A 80 5.48 -6.38 19.26
N GLU A 81 5.90 -5.24 19.77
CA GLU A 81 7.06 -4.50 19.24
C GLU A 81 8.36 -5.28 19.43
N LYS A 82 8.57 -5.86 20.62
CA LYS A 82 9.74 -6.72 20.88
C LYS A 82 9.79 -7.94 19.96
N ILE A 83 8.65 -8.59 19.71
CA ILE A 83 8.55 -9.69 18.74
C ILE A 83 8.91 -9.20 17.33
N ALA A 84 8.38 -8.05 16.91
CA ALA A 84 8.67 -7.46 15.60
C ALA A 84 10.15 -7.08 15.45
N GLN A 85 10.77 -6.52 16.50
CA GLN A 85 12.19 -6.21 16.54
C GLN A 85 13.04 -7.48 16.41
N ASN A 86 12.75 -8.51 17.21
CA ASN A 86 13.46 -9.78 17.16
C ASN A 86 13.33 -10.45 15.78
N ALA A 87 12.16 -10.36 15.16
CA ALA A 87 11.93 -10.87 13.81
C ALA A 87 12.79 -10.13 12.77
N ARG A 88 12.86 -8.79 12.87
CA ARG A 88 13.70 -7.95 11.99
C ARG A 88 15.17 -8.28 12.15
N GLN A 89 15.67 -8.37 13.38
CA GLN A 89 17.07 -8.74 13.66
C GLN A 89 17.41 -10.10 13.06
N ARG A 90 16.61 -11.13 13.37
CA ARG A 90 16.82 -12.48 12.82
C ARG A 90 16.83 -12.49 11.29
N TYR A 91 15.95 -11.73 10.67
CA TYR A 91 15.88 -11.65 9.21
C TYR A 91 17.15 -11.03 8.62
N SER A 92 17.67 -9.96 9.23
CA SER A 92 18.91 -9.30 8.84
C SER A 92 20.16 -10.16 9.10
N ASP A 93 20.17 -10.96 10.16
CA ASP A 93 21.32 -11.78 10.58
C ASP A 93 21.42 -13.11 9.79
N GLY A 94 21.24 -13.03 8.47
CA GLY A 94 21.25 -14.18 7.55
C GLY A 94 20.04 -15.11 7.71
N GLY A 95 19.03 -14.74 8.51
CA GLY A 95 17.81 -15.52 8.62
C GLY A 95 16.99 -15.52 7.33
N SER A 96 17.14 -14.50 6.48
CA SER A 96 16.49 -14.47 5.17
C SER A 96 17.00 -15.60 4.26
N GLU A 97 18.31 -15.84 4.26
CA GLU A 97 18.99 -16.88 3.49
C GLU A 97 18.62 -18.27 4.03
N ARG A 98 18.66 -18.45 5.36
CA ARG A 98 18.23 -19.70 6.01
C ARG A 98 16.76 -20.01 5.70
N LEU A 99 15.88 -19.00 5.74
CA LEU A 99 14.47 -19.16 5.40
C LEU A 99 14.29 -19.54 3.93
N LYS A 100 15.00 -18.89 3.01
CA LYS A 100 14.98 -19.24 1.57
C LYS A 100 15.44 -20.68 1.35
N ALA A 101 16.50 -21.12 2.02
CA ALA A 101 17.07 -22.46 1.86
C ALA A 101 16.11 -23.58 2.28
N VAL A 102 15.30 -23.37 3.33
CA VAL A 102 14.35 -24.37 3.84
C VAL A 102 12.97 -24.27 3.18
N ARG A 103 12.65 -23.14 2.53
CA ARG A 103 11.31 -22.88 2.00
C ARG A 103 11.08 -23.59 0.67
N ASP A 104 10.18 -24.58 0.67
CA ASP A 104 9.65 -25.20 -0.55
C ASP A 104 8.25 -24.67 -0.90
N PRO A 105 8.14 -23.71 -1.84
CA PRO A 105 6.86 -23.18 -2.28
C PRO A 105 6.01 -24.18 -3.06
N THR A 106 6.64 -25.18 -3.70
CA THR A 106 5.95 -26.19 -4.50
C THR A 106 5.25 -27.20 -3.60
N ALA A 107 5.96 -27.78 -2.62
CA ALA A 107 5.37 -28.64 -1.61
C ALA A 107 4.28 -27.92 -0.80
N ALA A 108 4.51 -26.66 -0.41
CA ALA A 108 3.49 -25.87 0.29
C ALA A 108 2.22 -25.66 -0.56
N THR A 109 2.36 -25.49 -1.88
CA THR A 109 1.22 -25.35 -2.79
C THR A 109 0.49 -26.67 -2.96
N ALA A 110 1.21 -27.77 -3.16
CA ALA A 110 0.63 -29.12 -3.24
C ALA A 110 -0.13 -29.48 -1.96
N ALA A 111 0.44 -29.22 -0.78
CA ALA A 111 -0.22 -29.45 0.51
C ALA A 111 -1.51 -28.63 0.67
N ARG A 112 -1.50 -27.34 0.28
CA ARG A 112 -2.72 -26.51 0.27
C ARG A 112 -3.78 -27.05 -0.67
N GLN A 113 -3.39 -27.53 -1.85
CA GLN A 113 -4.32 -28.12 -2.82
C GLN A 113 -4.92 -29.44 -2.29
N ALA A 114 -4.12 -30.24 -1.58
CA ALA A 114 -4.58 -31.48 -0.97
C ALA A 114 -5.55 -31.24 0.21
N LEU A 115 -5.33 -30.19 1.02
CA LEU A 115 -6.22 -29.81 2.12
C LEU A 115 -7.47 -29.06 1.68
N ALA A 116 -7.42 -28.39 0.53
CA ALA A 116 -8.59 -27.72 -0.02
C ALA A 116 -9.66 -28.78 -0.32
N ARG A 117 -10.84 -28.66 0.31
CA ARG A 117 -12.01 -29.44 -0.14
C ARG A 117 -12.13 -29.27 -1.66
N PRO A 118 -12.39 -30.35 -2.40
CA PRO A 118 -12.62 -30.24 -3.83
C PRO A 118 -13.69 -29.17 -4.03
N ARG A 119 -13.36 -28.16 -4.84
CA ARG A 119 -14.35 -27.17 -5.26
C ARG A 119 -15.50 -27.93 -5.91
N SER A 120 -16.73 -27.52 -5.64
CA SER A 120 -17.88 -28.10 -6.34
C SER A 120 -17.65 -28.03 -7.85
N ALA A 121 -18.19 -28.99 -8.59
CA ALA A 121 -18.10 -28.98 -10.06
C ALA A 121 -18.57 -27.64 -10.63
N GLU A 122 -19.58 -27.02 -10.01
CA GLU A 122 -20.07 -25.68 -10.34
C GLU A 122 -19.00 -24.59 -10.12
N ALA A 123 -18.34 -24.57 -8.96
CA ALA A 123 -17.27 -23.60 -8.70
C ALA A 123 -16.06 -23.80 -9.64
N ALA A 124 -15.75 -25.04 -10.01
CA ALA A 124 -14.73 -25.34 -11.01
C ALA A 124 -15.14 -24.84 -12.41
N ALA A 125 -16.40 -25.05 -12.82
CA ALA A 125 -16.94 -24.58 -14.09
C ALA A 125 -16.98 -23.05 -14.17
N ILE A 126 -17.38 -22.35 -13.09
CA ILE A 126 -17.35 -20.88 -13.01
C ILE A 126 -15.92 -20.36 -13.21
N LEU A 127 -14.93 -20.99 -12.56
CA LEU A 127 -13.52 -20.60 -12.71
C LEU A 127 -12.99 -20.89 -14.13
N ALA A 128 -13.33 -22.03 -14.72
CA ALA A 128 -12.95 -22.38 -16.09
C ALA A 128 -13.55 -21.39 -17.10
N ALA A 129 -14.83 -21.06 -16.96
CA ALA A 129 -15.51 -20.04 -17.77
C ALA A 129 -14.93 -18.63 -17.54
N ALA A 130 -14.49 -18.31 -16.31
CA ALA A 130 -13.82 -17.05 -16.02
C ALA A 130 -12.39 -16.98 -16.60
N ALA A 131 -11.70 -18.11 -16.75
CA ALA A 131 -10.37 -18.19 -17.34
C ALA A 131 -10.39 -18.00 -18.87
N THR A 132 -11.47 -18.42 -19.54
CA THR A 132 -11.66 -18.23 -20.99
C THR A 132 -12.24 -16.86 -21.34
N ARG A 133 -12.86 -16.16 -20.38
CA ARG A 133 -13.36 -14.80 -20.60
C ARG A 133 -12.20 -13.83 -20.84
N PRO A 134 -12.22 -13.05 -21.95
CA PRO A 134 -11.24 -12.00 -22.17
C PRO A 134 -11.35 -10.99 -21.04
N ARG A 135 -10.29 -10.88 -20.22
CA ARG A 135 -10.26 -9.89 -19.14
C ARG A 135 -10.31 -8.50 -19.78
N PRO A 136 -11.24 -7.61 -19.38
CA PRO A 136 -11.45 -6.30 -20.02
C PRO A 136 -10.23 -5.35 -19.90
N HIS A 137 -9.15 -5.80 -19.26
CA HIS A 137 -7.94 -5.03 -19.00
C HIS A 137 -6.66 -5.85 -19.20
N THR A 138 -6.62 -6.81 -20.14
CA THR A 138 -5.31 -7.19 -20.69
C THR A 138 -4.68 -5.91 -21.25
N ARG A 139 -3.60 -5.43 -20.61
CA ARG A 139 -2.85 -4.26 -21.08
C ARG A 139 -2.35 -4.56 -22.49
N THR A 140 -3.12 -4.21 -23.50
CA THR A 140 -2.57 -4.04 -24.85
C THR A 140 -1.65 -2.83 -24.74
N GLY A 141 -0.36 -3.08 -24.54
CA GLY A 141 0.66 -2.05 -24.51
C GLY A 141 0.66 -1.34 -25.85
N ARG A 142 -0.05 -0.23 -25.97
CA ARG A 142 -0.04 0.59 -27.18
C ARG A 142 1.25 1.40 -27.16
N VAL A 143 2.29 0.94 -27.85
CA VAL A 143 3.48 1.75 -28.07
C VAL A 143 3.11 2.89 -29.03
N VAL A 144 3.38 4.13 -28.63
CA VAL A 144 3.17 5.33 -29.44
C VAL A 144 4.51 6.05 -29.58
N VAL A 145 4.78 6.60 -30.76
CA VAL A 145 5.98 7.39 -31.03
C VAL A 145 5.77 8.84 -30.61
N CYS A 146 6.68 9.41 -29.83
CA CYS A 146 6.64 10.82 -29.44
C CYS A 146 6.87 11.73 -30.65
N GLN A 147 5.93 12.64 -30.95
CA GLN A 147 6.03 13.55 -32.09
C GLN A 147 7.13 14.63 -31.95
N SER A 148 7.72 14.80 -30.75
CA SER A 148 8.80 15.78 -30.54
C SER A 148 10.20 15.17 -30.61
N CYS A 149 10.39 13.93 -30.16
CA CYS A 149 11.72 13.33 -30.02
C CYS A 149 11.85 11.94 -30.63
N GLY A 150 10.79 11.37 -31.20
CA GLY A 150 10.80 10.05 -31.82
C GLY A 150 10.85 8.87 -30.84
N ALA A 151 10.95 9.11 -29.53
CA ALA A 151 10.99 8.04 -28.54
C ALA A 151 9.66 7.25 -28.50
N GLU A 152 9.76 5.93 -28.50
CA GLU A 152 8.65 5.02 -28.26
C GLU A 152 8.26 5.04 -26.78
N PHE A 153 6.97 5.16 -26.48
CA PHE A 153 6.47 5.12 -25.11
C PHE A 153 5.07 4.51 -25.02
N CYS A 154 4.76 3.91 -23.88
CA CYS A 154 3.42 3.40 -23.57
C CYS A 154 2.63 4.47 -22.79
N PRO A 155 1.53 5.02 -23.33
CA PRO A 155 0.65 5.87 -22.55
C PRO A 155 -0.08 5.00 -21.53
N LEU A 156 0.20 5.23 -20.25
CA LEU A 156 -0.49 4.54 -19.15
C LEU A 156 -2.02 4.70 -19.27
N VAL A 157 -2.74 3.76 -18.65
CA VAL A 157 -4.21 3.63 -18.69
C VAL A 157 -4.88 4.98 -18.37
N GLY A 158 -5.79 5.42 -19.25
CA GLY A 158 -6.48 6.71 -19.16
C GLY A 158 -5.94 7.78 -20.12
N ALA A 159 -4.74 7.61 -20.66
CA ALA A 159 -4.09 8.56 -21.55
C ALA A 159 -4.13 8.15 -23.04
N LYS A 160 -5.25 7.58 -23.51
CA LYS A 160 -5.41 6.99 -24.87
C LYS A 160 -5.04 7.92 -26.05
N ARG A 161 -4.83 9.22 -25.80
CA ARG A 161 -4.53 10.26 -26.82
C ARG A 161 -3.22 11.03 -26.58
N ARG A 162 -2.33 10.57 -25.69
CA ARG A 162 -1.04 11.25 -25.47
C ARG A 162 -0.13 11.10 -26.70
N ARG A 163 0.38 12.22 -27.20
CA ARG A 163 1.29 12.31 -28.37
C ARG A 163 2.76 12.52 -28.01
N PHE A 164 3.05 12.74 -26.73
CA PHE A 164 4.38 13.10 -26.24
C PHE A 164 4.75 12.29 -25.00
N CYS A 165 6.01 11.85 -24.93
CA CYS A 165 6.52 11.04 -23.83
C CYS A 165 6.67 11.83 -22.51
N SER A 166 6.77 13.16 -22.58
CA SER A 166 6.91 14.04 -21.41
C SER A 166 6.28 15.41 -21.63
N ARG A 167 6.02 16.15 -20.54
CA ARG A 167 5.53 17.54 -20.58
C ARG A 167 6.52 18.46 -21.30
N SER A 168 7.83 18.20 -21.15
CA SER A 168 8.90 18.94 -21.82
C SER A 168 8.85 18.78 -23.35
N CYS A 169 8.60 17.56 -23.84
CA CYS A 169 8.43 17.29 -25.27
C CYS A 169 7.18 17.97 -25.84
N ALA A 170 6.06 17.94 -25.10
CA ALA A 170 4.84 18.65 -25.50
C ALA A 170 5.08 20.17 -25.62
N SER A 171 5.72 20.78 -24.62
CA SER A 171 6.02 22.22 -24.63
C SER A 171 6.99 22.62 -25.74
N ARG A 172 8.00 21.79 -26.04
CA ARG A 172 8.96 22.05 -27.14
C ARG A 172 8.25 22.04 -28.49
N HIS A 173 7.44 21.01 -28.75
CA HIS A 173 6.67 20.88 -29.99
C HIS A 173 5.69 22.05 -30.17
N ASN A 174 4.96 22.43 -29.12
CA ASN A 174 4.00 23.55 -29.20
C ASN A 174 4.68 24.90 -29.48
N ARG A 175 5.87 25.16 -28.91
CA ARG A 175 6.65 26.37 -29.21
C ARG A 175 7.19 26.38 -30.64
N ALA A 176 7.60 25.22 -31.17
CA ALA A 176 8.05 25.10 -32.55
C ALA A 176 6.88 25.39 -33.52
N GLN A 177 5.71 24.78 -33.26
CA GLN A 177 4.50 25.02 -34.06
C GLN A 177 4.04 26.47 -34.01
N ALA A 178 4.04 27.09 -32.82
CA ALA A 178 3.70 28.51 -32.66
C ALA A 178 4.60 29.40 -33.52
N ARG A 179 5.90 29.12 -33.60
CA ARG A 179 6.86 29.87 -34.42
C ARG A 179 6.63 29.71 -35.92
N SER A 180 6.22 28.52 -36.38
CA SER A 180 5.88 28.29 -37.78
C SER A 180 4.51 28.86 -38.17
N SER A 181 3.60 29.04 -37.21
CA SER A 181 2.27 29.62 -37.44
C SER A 181 2.20 31.14 -37.27
N THR A 182 3.25 31.79 -36.76
CA THR A 182 3.32 33.25 -36.75
C THR A 182 3.51 33.73 -38.20
N PRO A 183 2.57 34.49 -38.80
CA PRO A 183 2.86 35.18 -40.04
C PRO A 183 4.03 36.13 -39.76
N GLY A 184 5.08 36.05 -40.57
CA GLY A 184 6.29 36.86 -40.37
C GLY A 184 5.95 38.34 -40.18
N PRO A 185 6.73 39.10 -39.40
CA PRO A 185 6.46 40.52 -39.22
C PRO A 185 6.43 41.18 -40.60
N SER A 186 5.28 41.76 -40.94
CA SER A 186 5.16 42.68 -42.06
C SER A 186 6.30 43.68 -41.97
N ARG A 187 7.07 43.78 -43.06
CA ARG A 187 8.25 44.63 -43.20
C ARG A 187 7.83 46.09 -43.05
N VAL A 188 7.82 46.63 -41.82
CA VAL A 188 7.69 48.06 -41.59
C VAL A 188 8.99 48.73 -42.06
N LYS A 189 8.86 49.62 -43.04
CA LYS A 189 9.93 50.48 -43.56
C LYS A 189 10.58 51.26 -42.40
N PRO A 190 11.91 51.30 -42.26
CA PRO A 190 12.56 52.14 -41.25
C PRO A 190 12.44 53.61 -41.64
N GLY A 191 11.82 54.42 -40.77
CA GLY A 191 11.93 55.89 -40.81
C GLY A 191 13.20 56.35 -40.07
N PRO A 192 13.80 57.49 -40.47
CA PRO A 192 15.04 57.95 -39.86
C PRO A 192 14.78 58.75 -38.57
N GLY A 193 15.56 58.44 -37.52
CA GLY A 193 15.93 59.39 -36.47
C GLY A 193 15.29 59.21 -35.09
N ALA A 194 16.06 58.68 -34.13
CA ALA A 194 16.28 59.24 -32.78
C ALA A 194 17.18 58.30 -31.94
N LEU A 195 18.26 58.85 -31.38
CA LEU A 195 19.21 58.21 -30.45
C LEU A 195 18.73 58.35 -28.98
N PRO A 196 19.51 57.99 -27.92
CA PRO A 196 19.26 56.81 -27.09
C PRO A 196 19.00 57.15 -25.60
N GLY A 197 18.50 56.19 -24.83
CA GLY A 197 18.48 56.35 -23.36
C GLY A 197 18.04 55.09 -22.63
N GLY A 198 18.82 54.71 -21.60
CA GLY A 198 18.27 54.00 -20.44
C GLY A 198 18.68 52.55 -20.24
N SER A 199 19.88 52.37 -19.69
CA SER A 199 20.29 51.37 -18.69
C SER A 199 19.18 50.53 -18.02
N GLY A 200 19.42 49.21 -17.90
CA GLY A 200 18.63 48.31 -17.05
C GLY A 200 19.31 46.97 -16.83
N SER A 201 20.22 46.94 -15.85
CA SER A 201 20.90 45.77 -15.29
C SER A 201 19.96 44.61 -14.94
N SER A 202 20.37 43.38 -15.21
CA SER A 202 20.25 42.26 -14.26
C SER A 202 21.16 41.12 -14.67
N ALA A 203 22.31 41.08 -14.00
CA ALA A 203 23.15 39.91 -13.91
C ALA A 203 22.63 39.01 -12.79
N ASN A 204 22.86 37.71 -12.99
CA ASN A 204 23.26 36.70 -12.00
C ASN A 204 22.23 35.68 -11.50
N GLY A 205 22.68 34.41 -11.45
CA GLY A 205 22.04 33.25 -10.83
C GLY A 205 21.35 32.29 -11.83
N GLY A 206 21.82 31.08 -12.10
CA GLY A 206 22.91 30.33 -11.52
C GLY A 206 23.30 29.16 -12.43
N ARG A 207 24.58 28.81 -12.35
CA ARG A 207 25.17 27.58 -12.88
C ARG A 207 24.63 26.39 -12.10
N CYS A 208 24.28 25.32 -12.79
CA CYS A 208 24.40 23.97 -12.25
C CYS A 208 25.40 23.24 -13.15
N THR A 209 26.63 23.17 -12.66
CA THR A 209 27.72 22.37 -13.24
C THR A 209 27.52 20.90 -12.95
N ASP A 210 28.13 20.11 -13.83
CA ASP A 210 28.26 18.66 -13.93
C ASP A 210 28.65 17.92 -12.64
N THR A 211 28.22 16.66 -12.55
CA THR A 211 29.03 15.41 -12.41
C THR A 211 28.07 14.28 -11.99
N SER A 212 28.17 13.00 -12.38
CA SER A 212 29.29 12.23 -12.91
C SER A 212 28.80 10.99 -13.67
N THR A 213 29.60 10.65 -14.66
CA THR A 213 29.69 9.42 -15.43
C THR A 213 30.07 8.21 -14.56
N ALA A 214 29.51 7.04 -14.81
CA ALA A 214 30.21 5.75 -14.67
C ALA A 214 29.47 4.68 -15.48
N GLY A 215 29.96 4.44 -16.69
CA GLY A 215 29.71 3.20 -17.42
C GLY A 215 30.71 2.14 -16.98
N ALA A 216 30.27 0.89 -16.93
CA ALA A 216 31.15 -0.26 -17.00
C ALA A 216 30.38 -1.41 -17.69
N HIS A 217 30.67 -1.57 -18.98
CA HIS A 217 30.53 -2.84 -19.67
C HIS A 217 31.68 -3.75 -19.24
N ASN A 218 31.40 -5.02 -18.96
CA ASN A 218 32.24 -6.07 -19.52
C ASN A 218 31.43 -7.37 -19.71
N ARG A 219 31.97 -8.16 -20.63
CA ARG A 219 31.45 -9.35 -21.32
C ARG A 219 30.82 -10.43 -20.46
#